data_AF-A0A3L6QIP7-F1
#
_entry.id   AF-A0A3L6QIP7-F1
#
_cell.length_a   1.000
_cell.length_b   1.000
_cell.length_c   1.000
_cell.angle_alpha   90.00
_cell.angle_beta   90.00
_cell.angle_gamma   90.00
#
_symmetry.space_group_name_H-M   'P 1'
#
loop_
_entity.id
_entity.type
_entity.pdbx_description
1 polymer ?
#
loop_
_entity_poly.entity_id
_entity_poly.type
_entity_poly.pdbx_seq_one_letter_code
_entity_poly.pdbx_strand_id
1 'polypeptide(L)' 'MVFGQVVIGPPGSGKTTYCNGISQFLSLLGRKVAVVNLDPANDALPYPLLFEL' A
#
# COMPACT_ATOMS: atom_id res chain seq x y z
N MET A 1 18.71 4.41 6.51
CA MET A 1 17.60 4.97 7.31
C MET A 1 16.30 4.36 6.81
N VAL A 2 15.40 3.95 7.69
CA VAL A 2 14.15 3.25 7.35
C VAL A 2 13.00 4.24 7.41
N PHE A 3 12.10 4.21 6.42
CA PHE A 3 10.93 5.09 6.35
C PHE A 3 9.67 4.26 6.06
N GLY A 4 8.54 4.68 6.60
CA GLY A 4 7.25 4.01 6.41
C GLY A 4 6.10 5.01 6.45
N GLN A 5 4.96 4.60 5.90
CA GLN A 5 3.73 5.40 5.87
C GLN A 5 2.58 4.53 6.38
N VAL A 6 1.79 5.09 7.29
CA VAL A 6 0.55 4.44 7.77
C VAL A 6 -0.62 5.19 7.16
N VAL A 7 -1.40 4.50 6.33
CA VAL A 7 -2.52 5.07 5.58
C VAL A 7 -3.81 4.65 6.25
N ILE A 8 -4.54 5.63 6.81
CA ILE A 8 -5.82 5.41 7.53
C ILE A 8 -6.92 6.30 6.95
N GLY A 9 -8.17 5.92 7.16
CA GLY A 9 -9.33 6.68 6.68
C GLY A 9 -10.60 5.83 6.56
N PRO A 10 -11.77 6.47 6.40
CA PRO A 10 -13.05 5.78 6.27
C PRO A 10 -13.15 4.93 4.98
N PRO A 11 -14.13 4.02 4.86
CA PRO A 11 -14.40 3.31 3.61
C PRO A 11 -14.62 4.29 2.44
N GLY A 12 -14.12 3.94 1.26
CA GLY A 12 -14.25 4.79 0.06
C GLY A 12 -13.33 6.01 -0.01
N SER A 13 -12.47 6.28 0.99
CA SER A 13 -11.57 7.45 0.99
C SER A 13 -10.35 7.33 0.05
N GLY A 14 -10.27 6.27 -0.76
CA GLY A 14 -9.18 6.08 -1.73
C GLY A 14 -7.87 5.51 -1.17
N LYS A 15 -7.86 4.91 0.03
CA LYS A 15 -6.66 4.32 0.65
C LYS A 15 -5.93 3.34 -0.28
N THR A 16 -6.67 2.40 -0.87
CA THR A 16 -6.13 1.40 -1.80
C THR A 16 -5.53 2.04 -3.04
N THR A 17 -6.20 3.06 -3.60
CA THR A 17 -5.70 3.84 -4.75
C THR A 17 -4.40 4.56 -4.41
N TYR A 18 -4.32 5.15 -3.21
CA TYR A 18 -3.10 5.80 -2.72
C TYR A 18 -1.95 4.79 -2.56
N CYS A 19 -2.18 3.66 -1.88
CA CYS A 19 -1.16 2.63 -1.67
C CYS A 19 -0.62 2.06 -2.99
N ASN A 20 -1.47 1.88 -3.99
CA ASN A 20 -1.06 1.49 -5.33
C ASN A 20 -0.15 2.55 -5.98
N GLY A 21 -0.61 3.81 -6.01
CA GLY A 21 0.13 4.91 -6.63
C GLY A 21 1.48 5.16 -5.98
N ILE A 22 1.56 5.17 -4.65
CA ILE A 22 2.81 5.40 -3.94
C ILE A 22 3.79 4.23 -4.10
N SER A 23 3.29 3.00 -4.17
CA SER A 23 4.12 1.81 -4.42
C SER A 23 4.76 1.86 -5.81
N GLN A 24 3.97 2.18 -6.84
CA GLN A 24 4.47 2.35 -8.21
C GLN A 24 5.47 3.51 -8.30
N PHE A 25 5.13 4.67 -7.73
CA PHE A 25 6.00 5.84 -7.73
C PHE A 25 7.36 5.57 -7.06
N LEU A 26 7.37 4.99 -5.86
CA LEU A 26 8.61 4.67 -5.16
C LEU A 26 9.43 3.60 -5.87
N SER A 27 8.78 2.62 -6.50
CA SER A 27 9.45 1.60 -7.31
C SER A 27 10.12 2.20 -8.55
N LEU A 28 9.46 3.15 -9.23
CA LEU A 28 10.03 3.90 -10.36
C LEU A 28 11.25 4.75 -9.96
N LEU A 29 11.30 5.20 -8.71
CA LEU A 29 12.47 5.88 -8.13
C LEU A 29 13.59 4.91 -7.73
N GLY A 30 13.49 3.62 -8.05
CA GLY A 30 14.47 2.59 -7.72
C GLY A 30 14.46 2.17 -6.25
N ARG A 31 13.42 2.51 -5.49
CA ARG A 31 13.31 2.11 -4.07
C ARG A 31 12.62 0.76 -3.96
N LYS A 32 13.12 -0.07 -3.04
CA LYS A 32 12.41 -1.28 -2.62
C LYS A 32 11.23 -0.89 -1.74
N VAL A 33 10.03 -1.34 -2.10
CA VAL A 33 8.79 -1.06 -1.39
C VAL A 33 8.19 -2.36 -0.89
N ALA A 34 7.73 -2.36 0.36
CA ALA A 34 6.85 -3.39 0.89
C ALA A 34 5.50 -2.73 1.17
N VAL A 35 4.43 -3.33 0.66
CA VAL A 35 3.07 -2.96 1.02
C VAL A 35 2.49 -4.08 1.87
N VAL A 36 1.93 -3.71 3.02
CA VAL A 36 1.31 -4.62 3.99
C VAL A 36 -0.13 -4.17 4.14
N ASN A 37 -1.06 -5.09 3.86
CA ASN A 37 -2.48 -4.86 4.11
C ASN A 37 -2.80 -5.30 5.53
N LEU A 38 -3.44 -4.42 6.31
CA LEU A 38 -3.92 -4.68 7.67
C LEU A 38 -5.44 -4.67 7.76
N ASP A 39 -6.14 -4.45 6.63
CA ASP A 39 -7.59 -4.42 6.56
C ASP A 39 -8.09 -5.79 6.08
N PRO A 40 -8.67 -6.61 6.98
CA PRO A 40 -9.14 -7.96 6.64
C PRO A 40 -10.38 -7.94 5.74
N ALA A 41 -11.01 -6.78 5.51
CA ALA A 41 -12.16 -6.65 4.64
C ALA A 41 -11.79 -6.32 3.18
N ASN A 42 -10.49 -6.26 2.87
CA ASN A 42 -9.97 -5.76 1.60
C ASN A 42 -9.18 -6.84 0.86
N ASP A 43 -9.85 -7.95 0.54
CA ASP A 43 -9.29 -9.19 -0.04
C ASP A 43 -8.77 -9.09 -1.49
N ALA A 44 -9.08 -8.01 -2.21
CA ALA A 44 -8.76 -7.85 -3.62
C ALA A 44 -7.93 -6.58 -3.86
N LEU A 45 -6.62 -6.71 -3.69
CA LEU A 45 -5.68 -5.63 -3.96
C LEU A 45 -5.17 -5.66 -5.41
N PRO A 46 -5.22 -4.55 -6.16
CA PRO A 46 -4.78 -4.50 -7.56
C PRO A 46 -3.25 -4.38 -7.74
N TYR A 47 -2.46 -4.70 -6.71
CA TYR A 47 -1.00 -4.52 -6.72
C TYR A 47 -0.28 -5.65 -5.98
N PRO A 48 0.99 -5.93 -6.33
CA PRO A 48 1.77 -6.97 -5.68
C PRO A 48 1.95 -6.63 -4.19
N LEU A 49 1.43 -7.52 -3.35
CA LEU A 49 1.55 -7.41 -1.91
C LEU A 49 2.72 -8.23 -1.40
N LEU A 50 3.41 -7.72 -0.38
CA LEU A 50 4.47 -8.47 0.26
C LEU A 50 3.93 -9.39 1.36
N PHE A 51 2.83 -9.00 2.02
CA PHE A 51 2.22 -9.74 3.13
C PHE A 51 0.79 -9.28 3.45
N GLU A 52 -0.16 -10.21 3.63
CA GLU A 52 -1.49 -9.98 4.26
C GLU A 52 -1.51 -10.61 5.66
N LEU A 53 -2.04 -9.87 6.64
CA LEU A 53 -2.33 -10.36 7.99
C LEU A 53 -3.82 -10.68 8.15
#